data_AF-A0A6N7DYG7-F1
#
_entry.id   AF-A0A6N7DYG7-F1
#
_cell.length_a   1.000
_cell.length_b   1.000
_cell.length_c   1.000
_cell.angle_alpha   90.00
_cell.angle_beta   90.00
_cell.angle_gamma   90.00
#
_symmetry.space_group_name_H-M   'P 1'
#
loop_
_entity.id
_entity.type
_entity.pdbx_description
1 polymer ?
#
loop_
_entity_poly.entity_id
_entity_poly.type
_entity_poly.pdbx_seq_one_letter_code
_entity_poly.pdbx_strand_id
1 'polypeptide(L)'
;MRYFLAVMVGLALFSSPTFSQESSAEEILESHPLGLVSPEIQAELSNEALHTQLVTAAIEYDTFNQRCRGVSAAYNESKVNRLFLNKFGITMNDYMMNYMSKDANDPRDVKQKIVNRVYQSIAKMGGCQPARSKGLEKNLKDEYRNLYHQVEKSTWFPNVHND
;
A
#
# COMPACT_ATOMS: atom_id res chain seq x y z
N MET A 1 54.64 42.71 15.28
CA MET A 1 54.75 43.53 14.05
C MET A 1 53.61 43.16 13.12
N ARG A 2 52.95 44.20 12.59
CA ARG A 2 51.99 44.15 11.47
C ARG A 2 52.57 43.36 10.30
N TYR A 3 51.77 42.64 9.52
CA TYR A 3 51.77 42.75 8.06
C TYR A 3 50.45 42.24 7.47
N PHE A 4 49.81 43.15 6.72
CA PHE A 4 48.70 42.92 5.80
C PHE A 4 49.15 42.03 4.64
N LEU A 5 48.26 41.17 4.14
CA LEU A 5 48.24 40.81 2.73
C LEU A 5 46.79 40.81 2.24
N ALA A 6 46.54 41.64 1.23
CA ALA A 6 45.35 41.68 0.41
C ALA A 6 45.74 41.22 -1.01
N VAL A 7 44.95 40.34 -1.62
CA VAL A 7 44.95 40.02 -3.07
C VAL A 7 43.50 39.60 -3.39
N MET A 8 42.68 40.52 -3.93
CA MET A 8 42.39 40.76 -5.36
C MET A 8 41.50 39.71 -6.05
N VAL A 9 40.27 40.16 -6.34
CA VAL A 9 39.55 40.13 -7.62
C VAL A 9 39.30 38.78 -8.31
N GLY A 10 38.02 38.42 -8.37
CA GLY A 10 37.45 37.53 -9.39
C GLY A 10 36.06 38.03 -9.81
N LEU A 11 36.01 38.77 -10.92
CA LEU A 11 34.78 39.08 -11.65
C LEU A 11 34.25 37.79 -12.29
N ALA A 12 32.99 37.45 -12.05
CA ALA A 12 32.24 36.51 -12.89
C ALA A 12 31.06 37.25 -13.52
N LEU A 13 31.16 37.48 -14.83
CA LEU A 13 30.09 37.95 -15.69
C LEU A 13 29.11 36.79 -15.91
N PHE A 14 27.89 36.92 -15.40
CA PHE A 14 26.76 36.10 -15.85
C PHE A 14 25.69 37.01 -16.44
N SER A 15 25.71 37.08 -17.76
CA SER A 15 24.65 37.58 -18.62
C SER A 15 23.40 36.71 -18.44
N SER A 16 22.30 37.31 -17.98
CA SER A 16 20.97 36.70 -18.01
C SER A 16 20.20 37.27 -19.19
N PRO A 17 19.59 36.46 -20.07
CA PRO A 17 18.72 36.96 -21.11
C PRO A 17 17.35 37.32 -20.52
N THR A 18 16.93 38.54 -20.83
CA THR A 18 15.55 39.03 -20.74
C THR A 18 14.65 38.16 -21.63
N PHE A 19 13.66 37.49 -21.05
CA PHE A 19 12.52 36.94 -21.80
C PHE A 19 11.25 37.54 -21.24
N SER A 20 10.64 38.41 -22.04
CA SER A 20 9.42 39.13 -21.75
C SER A 20 8.22 38.19 -21.67
N GLN A 21 7.41 38.48 -20.68
CA GLN A 21 6.09 37.95 -20.37
C GLN A 21 5.04 38.68 -21.23
N GLU A 22 4.19 37.96 -21.96
CA GLU A 22 2.86 38.49 -22.32
C GLU A 22 1.86 37.39 -22.71
N SER A 23 0.65 37.52 -22.12
CA SER A 23 -0.65 37.05 -22.62
C SER A 23 -0.90 35.53 -22.65
N SER A 24 -2.02 34.98 -22.18
CA SER A 24 -3.31 35.52 -21.78
C SER A 24 -4.04 34.45 -20.96
N ALA A 25 -4.92 34.92 -20.09
CA ALA A 25 -5.84 34.14 -19.29
C ALA A 25 -6.71 33.18 -20.12
N GLU A 26 -6.83 31.94 -19.64
CA GLU A 26 -8.09 31.19 -19.62
C GLU A 26 -7.98 30.13 -18.53
N GLU A 27 -8.28 30.56 -17.30
CA GLU A 27 -8.57 29.69 -16.17
C GLU A 27 -9.96 29.08 -16.42
N ILE A 28 -9.99 27.98 -17.16
CA ILE A 28 -11.18 27.11 -17.19
C ILE A 28 -11.12 26.27 -15.92
N LEU A 29 -11.77 26.79 -14.89
CA LEU A 29 -12.20 26.04 -13.72
C LEU A 29 -13.22 25.00 -14.19
N GLU A 30 -12.70 23.89 -14.72
CA GLU A 30 -13.51 22.73 -15.05
C GLU A 30 -13.95 22.09 -13.75
N SER A 31 -15.10 22.56 -13.25
CA SER A 31 -15.86 21.96 -12.18
C SER A 31 -16.17 20.53 -12.59
N HIS A 32 -15.30 19.60 -12.20
CA HIS A 32 -15.60 18.19 -12.24
C HIS A 32 -16.81 17.99 -11.32
N PRO A 33 -17.96 17.54 -11.85
CA PRO A 33 -19.07 17.21 -10.98
C PRO A 33 -18.57 16.09 -10.07
N LEU A 34 -18.56 16.31 -8.76
CA LEU A 34 -18.50 15.24 -7.78
C LEU A 34 -19.73 14.38 -8.04
N GLY A 35 -19.57 13.38 -8.91
CA GLY A 35 -20.59 12.40 -9.20
C GLY A 35 -20.98 11.77 -7.87
N LEU A 36 -22.23 11.96 -7.47
CA LEU A 36 -22.82 11.30 -6.31
C LEU A 36 -22.81 9.80 -6.61
N VAL A 37 -21.77 9.10 -6.13
CA VAL A 37 -21.72 7.64 -6.15
C VAL A 37 -22.92 7.14 -5.35
N SER A 38 -23.75 6.29 -5.95
CA SER A 38 -24.92 5.73 -5.26
C SER A 38 -24.48 5.06 -3.95
N PRO A 39 -25.26 5.13 -2.86
CA PRO A 39 -24.93 4.45 -1.60
C PRO A 39 -24.63 2.96 -1.78
N GLU A 40 -25.26 2.26 -2.73
CA GLU A 40 -24.95 0.85 -3.00
C GLU A 40 -23.53 0.68 -3.57
N ILE A 41 -23.14 1.48 -4.57
CA ILE A 41 -21.81 1.42 -5.18
C ILE A 41 -20.74 1.77 -4.14
N GLN A 42 -21.01 2.75 -3.29
CA GLN A 42 -20.08 3.13 -2.23
C GLN A 42 -19.90 2.00 -1.20
N ALA A 43 -20.97 1.28 -0.86
CA ALA A 43 -20.93 0.13 0.03
C ALA A 43 -20.22 -1.06 -0.62
N GLU A 44 -20.41 -1.30 -1.92
CA GLU A 44 -19.71 -2.34 -2.68
C GLU A 44 -18.20 -2.08 -2.71
N LEU A 45 -17.78 -0.87 -3.09
CA LEU A 45 -16.37 -0.45 -3.09
C LEU A 45 -15.76 -0.54 -1.68
N SER A 46 -16.51 -0.16 -0.65
CA SER A 46 -16.06 -0.28 0.74
C SER A 46 -15.88 -1.74 1.17
N ASN A 47 -16.74 -2.64 0.70
CA ASN A 47 -16.61 -4.06 1.00
C ASN A 47 -15.46 -4.69 0.22
N GLU A 48 -15.27 -4.36 -1.07
CA GLU A 48 -14.10 -4.81 -1.82
C GLU A 48 -12.80 -4.39 -1.12
N ALA A 49 -12.72 -3.13 -0.70
CA ALA A 49 -11.57 -2.61 0.05
C ALA A 49 -11.35 -3.39 1.36
N LEU A 50 -12.42 -3.76 2.08
CA LEU A 50 -12.33 -4.56 3.30
C LEU A 50 -11.70 -5.94 3.03
N HIS A 51 -12.04 -6.60 1.92
CA HIS A 51 -11.48 -7.90 1.56
C HIS A 51 -10.00 -7.78 1.14
N THR A 52 -9.66 -6.74 0.38
CA THR A 52 -8.27 -6.43 0.01
C THR A 52 -7.40 -6.15 1.23
N GLN A 53 -7.93 -5.42 2.21
CA GLN A 53 -7.26 -5.18 3.48
C GLN A 53 -7.02 -6.49 4.25
N LEU A 54 -8.00 -7.39 4.31
CA LEU A 54 -7.82 -8.68 4.98
C LEU A 54 -6.71 -9.52 4.34
N VAL A 55 -6.71 -9.66 3.01
CA VAL A 55 -5.67 -10.41 2.30
C VAL A 55 -4.29 -9.81 2.58
N THR A 56 -4.19 -8.48 2.51
CA THR A 56 -2.95 -7.76 2.83
C THR A 56 -2.48 -8.03 4.27
N ALA A 57 -3.36 -7.85 5.26
CA ALA A 57 -3.03 -8.02 6.67
C ALA A 57 -2.60 -9.46 7.00
N ALA A 58 -3.21 -10.47 6.35
CA ALA A 58 -2.83 -11.86 6.53
C ALA A 58 -1.40 -12.14 6.02
N ILE A 59 -1.07 -11.65 4.82
CA ILE A 59 0.27 -11.76 4.24
C ILE A 59 1.29 -10.99 5.09
N GLU A 60 0.97 -9.77 5.53
CA GLU A 60 1.88 -8.95 6.32
C GLU A 60 2.21 -9.60 7.66
N TYR A 61 1.20 -10.14 8.35
CA TYR A 61 1.40 -10.79 9.64
C TYR A 61 2.19 -12.11 9.53
N ASP A 62 1.89 -12.95 8.53
CA ASP A 62 2.67 -14.17 8.27
C ASP A 62 4.11 -13.84 7.89
N THR A 63 4.33 -12.81 7.06
CA THR A 63 5.67 -12.34 6.68
C THR A 63 6.48 -11.88 7.89
N PHE A 64 5.87 -11.11 8.79
CA PHE A 64 6.52 -10.70 10.04
C PHE A 64 6.92 -11.90 10.89
N ASN A 65 6.03 -12.88 11.04
CA ASN A 65 6.29 -14.10 11.82
C ASN A 65 7.40 -14.95 11.20
N GLN A 66 7.41 -15.12 9.87
CA GLN A 66 8.49 -15.79 9.15
C GLN A 66 9.82 -15.09 9.40
N ARG A 67 9.87 -13.76 9.23
CA ARG A 67 11.10 -12.99 9.34
C ARG A 67 11.66 -12.90 10.76
N CYS A 68 10.79 -12.67 11.74
CA CYS A 68 11.20 -12.29 13.09
C CYS A 68 11.02 -13.41 14.12
N ARG A 69 10.21 -14.44 13.86
CA ARG A 69 10.02 -15.60 14.74
C ARG A 69 10.58 -16.90 14.15
N GLY A 70 10.94 -16.92 12.86
CA GLY A 70 11.40 -18.13 12.18
C GLY A 70 10.29 -19.15 11.95
N VAL A 71 9.02 -18.72 11.99
CA VAL A 71 7.86 -19.60 11.73
C VAL A 71 7.60 -19.63 10.23
N SER A 72 7.94 -20.73 9.55
CA SER A 72 7.81 -20.83 8.08
C SER A 72 6.37 -21.00 7.58
N ALA A 73 5.44 -21.38 8.44
CA ALA A 73 4.06 -21.64 8.05
C ALA A 73 3.29 -20.35 7.75
N ALA A 74 2.64 -20.28 6.58
CA ALA A 74 1.70 -19.23 6.20
C ALA A 74 0.28 -19.53 6.77
N TYR A 75 0.18 -19.53 8.10
CA TYR A 75 -1.03 -19.94 8.82
C TYR A 75 -2.22 -19.02 8.58
N ASN A 76 -2.00 -17.71 8.63
CA ASN A 76 -3.07 -16.72 8.52
C ASN A 76 -3.55 -16.60 7.06
N GLU A 77 -2.63 -16.63 6.09
CA GLU A 77 -2.95 -16.76 4.67
C GLU A 77 -3.81 -18.00 4.41
N SER A 78 -3.42 -19.16 4.95
CA SER A 78 -4.19 -20.41 4.82
C SER A 78 -5.60 -20.29 5.41
N LYS A 79 -5.77 -19.54 6.50
CA LYS A 79 -7.06 -19.31 7.14
C LYS A 79 -7.95 -18.36 6.32
N VAL A 80 -7.37 -17.35 5.68
CA VAL A 80 -8.09 -16.46 4.75
C VAL A 80 -8.48 -17.21 3.49
N ASN A 81 -7.60 -18.03 2.93
CA ASN A 81 -7.93 -18.85 1.76
C ASN A 81 -9.12 -19.79 2.04
N ARG A 82 -9.18 -20.42 3.21
CA ARG A 82 -10.34 -21.23 3.62
C ARG A 82 -11.61 -20.40 3.75
N LEU A 83 -11.52 -19.18 4.31
CA LEU A 83 -12.68 -18.28 4.39
C LEU A 83 -13.20 -17.95 2.99
N PHE A 84 -12.30 -17.63 2.05
CA PHE A 84 -12.67 -17.25 0.70
C PHE A 84 -13.27 -18.42 -0.09
N LEU A 85 -12.67 -19.61 0.03
CA LEU A 85 -13.21 -20.82 -0.59
C LEU A 85 -14.61 -21.15 -0.05
N ASN A 86 -14.78 -21.15 1.27
CA ASN A 86 -16.04 -21.56 1.88
C ASN A 86 -17.16 -20.55 1.67
N LYS A 87 -16.83 -19.25 1.65
CA LYS A 87 -17.83 -18.19 1.60
C LYS A 87 -18.11 -17.71 0.18
N PHE A 88 -17.08 -17.58 -0.65
CA PHE A 88 -17.16 -16.96 -1.96
C PHE A 88 -16.92 -17.94 -3.11
N GLY A 89 -16.49 -19.17 -2.82
CA GLY A 89 -16.20 -20.18 -3.85
C GLY A 89 -14.92 -19.90 -4.65
N ILE A 90 -14.05 -19.00 -4.18
CA ILE A 90 -12.80 -18.63 -4.86
C ILE A 90 -11.59 -18.79 -3.95
N THR A 91 -10.40 -18.98 -4.52
CA THR A 91 -9.17 -18.95 -3.73
C THR A 91 -8.74 -17.52 -3.43
N MET A 92 -7.86 -17.36 -2.45
CA MET A 92 -7.19 -16.08 -2.19
C MET A 92 -6.35 -15.64 -3.40
N ASN A 93 -5.82 -16.58 -4.19
CA ASN A 93 -5.04 -16.27 -5.39
C ASN A 93 -5.93 -15.71 -6.50
N ASP A 94 -7.09 -16.32 -6.74
CA ASP A 94 -8.07 -15.81 -7.71
C ASP A 94 -8.51 -14.40 -7.33
N TYR A 95 -8.72 -14.16 -6.03
CA TYR A 95 -9.02 -12.83 -5.55
C TYR A 95 -7.87 -11.84 -5.80
N MET A 96 -6.63 -12.17 -5.44
CA MET A 96 -5.49 -11.29 -5.66
C MET A 96 -5.32 -10.93 -7.14
N MET A 97 -5.56 -11.89 -8.03
CA MET A 97 -5.52 -11.71 -9.49
C MET A 97 -6.58 -10.75 -9.99
N ASN A 98 -7.82 -10.88 -9.53
CA ASN A 98 -8.93 -10.13 -10.09
C ASN A 98 -9.11 -8.74 -9.43
N TYR A 99 -8.68 -8.57 -8.18
CA TYR A 99 -9.01 -7.39 -7.37
C TYR A 99 -7.80 -6.57 -6.89
N MET A 100 -6.66 -7.22 -6.63
CA MET A 100 -5.52 -6.53 -6.01
C MET A 100 -4.48 -6.06 -7.03
N SER A 101 -4.62 -6.43 -8.29
CA SER A 101 -3.77 -5.91 -9.35
C SER A 101 -4.53 -5.73 -10.64
N LYS A 102 -4.50 -4.49 -11.15
CA LYS A 102 -4.93 -4.20 -12.53
C LYS A 102 -3.87 -4.59 -13.56
N ASP A 103 -2.61 -4.70 -13.13
CA ASP A 103 -1.43 -4.86 -14.01
C ASP A 103 -0.64 -6.17 -13.76
N ALA A 104 -1.00 -6.97 -12.75
CA ALA A 104 -0.25 -8.20 -12.44
C ALA A 104 -1.00 -9.39 -13.01
N ASN A 105 -0.31 -10.10 -13.90
CA ASN A 105 -0.76 -11.37 -14.45
C ASN A 105 -0.45 -12.55 -13.51
N ASP A 106 0.16 -12.31 -12.34
CA ASP A 106 0.56 -13.33 -11.37
C ASP A 106 0.29 -12.87 -9.92
N PRO A 107 -0.43 -13.66 -9.08
CA PRO A 107 -0.65 -13.32 -7.68
C PRO A 107 0.64 -13.23 -6.85
N ARG A 108 1.73 -13.85 -7.31
CA ARG A 108 3.06 -13.78 -6.68
C ARG A 108 3.62 -12.37 -6.66
N ASP A 109 3.35 -11.57 -7.70
CA ASP A 109 3.82 -10.19 -7.77
C ASP A 109 3.14 -9.31 -6.73
N VAL A 110 1.82 -9.48 -6.57
CA VAL A 110 1.03 -8.81 -5.52
C VAL A 110 1.60 -9.17 -4.15
N LYS A 111 1.79 -10.47 -3.89
CA LYS A 111 2.36 -10.95 -2.63
C LYS A 111 3.76 -10.39 -2.39
N GLN A 112 4.62 -10.38 -3.39
CA GLN A 112 6.00 -9.90 -3.25
C GLN A 112 6.06 -8.41 -2.90
N LYS A 113 5.17 -7.58 -3.47
CA LYS A 113 5.04 -6.15 -3.10
C LYS A 113 4.71 -5.98 -1.62
N ILE A 114 3.80 -6.79 -1.09
CA ILE A 114 3.42 -6.76 0.33
C ILE A 114 4.58 -7.23 1.22
N VAL A 115 5.23 -8.34 0.86
CA VAL A 115 6.40 -8.87 1.58
C VAL A 115 7.51 -7.80 1.67
N ASN A 116 7.82 -7.15 0.56
CA ASN A 116 8.85 -6.11 0.50
C ASN A 116 8.52 -4.93 1.43
N ARG A 117 7.24 -4.54 1.52
CA ARG A 117 6.80 -3.46 2.44
C ARG A 117 7.04 -3.82 3.90
N VAL A 118 6.76 -5.05 4.30
CA VAL A 118 7.02 -5.53 5.68
C VAL A 118 8.52 -5.49 5.96
N TYR A 119 9.35 -6.00 5.06
CA TYR A 119 10.80 -5.98 5.22
C TYR A 119 11.37 -4.56 5.33
N GLN A 120 10.90 -3.64 4.48
CA GLN A 120 11.26 -2.23 4.57
C GLN A 120 10.82 -1.61 5.90
N SER A 121 9.63 -1.95 6.40
CA SER A 121 9.13 -1.46 7.68
C SER A 121 9.99 -1.96 8.85
N ILE A 122 10.32 -3.25 8.86
CA ILE A 122 11.23 -3.84 9.86
C ILE A 122 12.60 -3.16 9.81
N ALA A 123 13.16 -2.95 8.61
CA ALA A 123 14.46 -2.29 8.44
C ALA A 123 14.44 -0.85 8.95
N LYS A 124 13.43 -0.06 8.57
CA LYS A 124 13.22 1.33 9.03
C LYS A 124 13.07 1.42 10.56
N MET A 125 12.51 0.39 11.18
CA MET A 125 12.35 0.37 12.64
C MET A 125 13.63 0.00 13.41
N GLY A 126 14.66 -0.51 12.73
CA GLY A 126 15.92 -0.97 13.33
C GLY A 126 16.05 -2.50 13.48
N GLY A 127 15.22 -3.26 12.77
CA GLY A 127 15.19 -4.72 12.84
C GLY A 127 14.03 -5.28 13.69
N CYS A 128 14.00 -6.60 13.84
CA CYS A 128 12.88 -7.31 14.45
C CYS A 128 12.60 -6.91 15.90
N GLN A 129 13.65 -6.76 16.72
CA GLN A 129 13.48 -6.45 18.14
C GLN A 129 12.93 -5.02 18.34
N PRO A 130 13.48 -3.97 17.69
CA PRO A 130 12.85 -2.65 17.70
C PRO A 130 11.44 -2.62 17.09
N ALA A 131 11.17 -3.40 16.04
CA ALA A 131 9.84 -3.44 15.44
C ALA A 131 8.80 -4.01 16.42
N ARG A 132 9.15 -5.05 17.20
CA ARG A 132 8.30 -5.58 18.26
C ARG A 132 8.06 -4.56 19.37
N SER A 133 9.11 -3.91 19.87
CA SER A 133 8.97 -2.94 20.96
C SER A 133 8.14 -1.72 20.56
N LYS A 134 8.16 -1.35 19.27
CA LYS A 134 7.30 -0.34 18.66
C LYS A 134 5.87 -0.83 18.35
N GLY A 135 5.55 -2.07 18.68
CA GLY A 135 4.20 -2.62 18.55
C GLY A 135 3.83 -3.18 17.18
N LEU A 136 4.76 -3.31 16.22
CA LEU A 136 4.43 -3.77 14.86
C LEU A 136 3.76 -5.16 14.87
N GLU A 137 4.30 -6.12 15.62
CA GLU A 137 3.71 -7.47 15.74
C GLU A 137 2.28 -7.42 16.25
N LYS A 138 2.03 -6.61 17.28
CA LYS A 138 0.71 -6.46 17.89
C LYS A 138 -0.27 -5.83 16.89
N ASN A 139 0.15 -4.75 16.22
CA ASN A 139 -0.69 -4.04 15.27
C ASN A 139 -1.11 -4.94 14.11
N LEU A 140 -0.16 -5.66 13.48
CA LEU A 140 -0.46 -6.59 12.39
C LEU A 140 -1.42 -7.72 12.83
N LYS A 141 -1.23 -8.24 14.04
CA LYS A 141 -2.09 -9.27 14.63
C LYS A 141 -3.51 -8.76 14.89
N ASP A 142 -3.63 -7.58 15.48
CA ASP A 142 -4.92 -7.00 15.87
C ASP A 142 -5.71 -6.57 14.62
N GLU A 143 -5.02 -5.96 13.65
CA GLU A 143 -5.57 -5.61 12.33
C GLU A 143 -6.10 -6.84 11.60
N TYR A 144 -5.28 -7.90 11.47
CA TYR A 144 -5.70 -9.16 10.87
C TYR A 144 -6.96 -9.73 11.52
N ARG A 145 -6.99 -9.79 12.86
CA ARG A 145 -8.14 -10.34 13.60
C ARG A 145 -9.40 -9.52 13.37
N ASN A 146 -9.28 -8.20 13.43
CA ASN A 146 -10.40 -7.31 13.23
C ASN A 146 -10.98 -7.42 11.81
N LEU A 147 -10.11 -7.39 10.79
CA LEU A 147 -10.52 -7.54 9.39
C LEU A 147 -11.13 -8.91 9.12
N TYR A 148 -10.58 -9.98 9.71
CA TYR A 148 -11.11 -11.33 9.54
C TYR A 148 -12.56 -11.41 10.03
N HIS A 149 -12.85 -10.88 11.21
CA HIS A 149 -14.21 -10.88 11.75
C HIS A 149 -15.18 -9.99 10.97
N GLN A 150 -14.73 -8.90 10.39
CA GLN A 150 -15.56 -8.05 9.54
C GLN A 150 -15.90 -8.73 8.22
N VAL A 151 -14.91 -9.31 7.53
CA VAL A 151 -15.13 -10.06 6.27
C VAL A 151 -15.98 -11.30 6.50
N GLU A 152 -15.79 -12.02 7.61
CA GLU A 152 -16.60 -13.17 8.00
C GLU A 152 -18.10 -12.80 8.08
N LYS A 153 -18.42 -11.57 8.47
CA LYS A 153 -19.81 -11.05 8.57
C LYS A 153 -20.29 -10.27 7.34
N SER A 154 -19.40 -9.90 6.43
CA SER A 154 -19.76 -9.12 5.23
C SER A 154 -20.73 -9.91 4.33
N THR A 155 -21.71 -9.24 3.72
CA THR A 155 -22.64 -9.86 2.75
C THR A 155 -22.17 -9.70 1.31
N TRP A 156 -21.04 -9.04 1.10
CA TRP A 156 -20.47 -8.81 -0.22
C TRP A 156 -19.94 -10.10 -0.85
N PHE A 157 -20.01 -10.20 -2.17
CA PHE A 157 -19.51 -11.33 -2.95
C PHE A 157 -18.66 -10.83 -4.12
N PRO A 158 -17.47 -11.43 -4.36
CA PRO A 158 -16.64 -11.09 -5.50
C PRO A 158 -17.28 -11.62 -6.79
N ASN A 159 -17.36 -10.78 -7.81
CA ASN A 159 -17.64 -11.16 -9.19
C ASN A 159 -16.34 -11.62 -9.87
N VAL A 160 -16.15 -12.93 -10.03
CA VAL A 160 -14.93 -13.49 -10.63
C VAL A 160 -15.33 -14.22 -11.90
N HIS A 161 -14.83 -13.77 -13.04
CA HIS A 161 -15.01 -14.46 -14.30
C HIS A 161 -13.85 -15.44 -14.46
N ASN A 162 -14.13 -16.72 -14.24
CA ASN A 162 -13.19 -17.80 -14.54
C ASN A 162 -13.45 -18.25 -15.98
N ASP A 163 -12.86 -17.53 -16.95
CA ASP A 163 -12.83 -17.97 -18.35
C ASP A 163 -11.78 -19.08 -18.54
#